data_AF-A0A7X3WB01-F1
#
_entry.id   AF-A0A7X3WB01-F1
#
_cell.length_a   1.000
_cell.length_b   1.000
_cell.length_c   1.000
_cell.angle_alpha   90.00
_cell.angle_beta   90.00
_cell.angle_gamma   90.00
#
_symmetry.space_group_name_H-M   'P 1'
#
loop_
_entity.id
_entity.type
_entity.pdbx_description
1 polymer ?
#
loop_
_entity_poly.entity_id
_entity_poly.type
_entity_poly.pdbx_seq_one_letter_code
_entity_poly.pdbx_strand_id
1 'polypeptide(L)'
;MIYLEHDQLEIQSPEVHDRARCSISFQRTLRIPDDGSDYPLPPGLGCFPLRHLDDYSDRLPDAWGRRGGVIMPMFQAEAMWLNFGGFSAYPFALKIATGKVCAITGEHWVNHLNTDPQDYLVLPEQPWLDGYCVEKGVVRQFVAMPLGKGYTVEEQLTDSAQHGGLQITAYPMKAERYEAMRNRLYEDMDMAPMAMQSPQEEGMGLAPGGRMRQEIYEDDYGLDAWDQRHPVRCFVSIANSAQWMAITGERPPIEPPTAEQYTESGLPWYDYYDADHEAVSGSDILKSVKSVSQTGKEKGVTALPDNESISGTRVVTLRDTRKREVREFSASESLDS
;
A
#
# COMPACT_ATOMS: atom_id res chain seq x y z
N MET A 1 -4.57 -1.64 -19.22
CA MET A 1 -3.99 -3.01 -19.18
C MET A 1 -3.18 -3.23 -17.90
N ILE A 2 -3.02 -4.49 -17.47
CA ILE A 2 -2.18 -4.90 -16.33
C ILE A 2 -1.33 -6.11 -16.74
N TYR A 3 -0.10 -6.20 -16.25
CA TYR A 3 0.76 -7.40 -16.34
C TYR A 3 1.49 -7.62 -15.02
N LEU A 4 2.07 -8.82 -14.86
CA LEU A 4 3.07 -9.09 -13.83
C LEU A 4 4.47 -9.04 -14.44
N GLU A 5 5.35 -8.25 -13.84
CA GLU A 5 6.78 -8.22 -14.11
C GLU A 5 7.50 -8.25 -12.77
N HIS A 6 8.42 -9.22 -12.59
CA HIS A 6 8.98 -9.66 -11.29
C HIS A 6 7.92 -9.54 -10.18
N ASP A 7 6.81 -10.26 -10.37
CA ASP A 7 5.56 -10.22 -9.62
C ASP A 7 4.97 -8.86 -9.10
N GLN A 8 5.36 -7.67 -9.57
CA GLN A 8 4.61 -6.42 -9.33
C GLN A 8 3.31 -6.39 -10.14
N LEU A 9 2.27 -5.73 -9.62
CA LEU A 9 1.22 -5.19 -10.47
C LEU A 9 1.75 -3.98 -11.23
N GLU A 10 2.09 -4.19 -12.51
CA GLU A 10 2.40 -3.13 -13.45
C GLU A 10 1.15 -2.73 -14.24
N ILE A 11 0.84 -1.44 -14.22
CA ILE A 11 -0.38 -0.84 -14.78
C ILE A 11 0.00 0.06 -15.94
N GLN A 12 -0.66 -0.10 -17.09
CA GLN A 12 -0.52 0.81 -18.24
C GLN A 12 -1.88 1.20 -18.83
N SER A 13 -2.04 2.45 -19.25
CA SER A 13 -3.24 2.93 -19.95
C SER A 13 -2.89 3.58 -21.32
N PRO A 14 -2.33 2.83 -22.29
CA PRO A 14 -1.99 3.36 -23.62
C PRO A 14 -3.21 3.87 -24.40
N GLU A 15 -4.42 3.44 -24.04
CA GLU A 15 -5.70 3.99 -24.49
C GLU A 15 -5.94 5.45 -24.06
N VAL A 16 -5.19 5.95 -23.06
CA VAL A 16 -5.17 7.36 -22.63
C VAL A 16 -3.87 8.04 -23.07
N HIS A 17 -2.70 7.47 -22.74
CA HIS A 17 -1.39 8.01 -23.14
C HIS A 17 -0.30 6.91 -23.11
N ASP A 18 0.64 6.91 -24.05
CA ASP A 18 1.74 5.92 -24.13
C ASP A 18 2.65 5.84 -22.87
N ARG A 19 2.78 6.97 -22.17
CA ARG A 19 3.46 7.17 -20.89
C ARG A 19 2.60 6.90 -19.67
N ALA A 20 1.29 6.67 -19.78
CA ALA A 20 0.43 6.39 -18.64
C ALA A 20 0.78 5.02 -18.03
N ARG A 21 1.73 4.99 -17.09
CA ARG A 21 2.24 3.79 -16.42
C ARG A 21 2.53 4.05 -14.95
N CYS A 22 2.15 3.12 -14.09
CA CYS A 22 2.55 3.07 -12.68
C CYS A 22 2.67 1.60 -12.23
N SER A 23 3.29 1.35 -11.08
CA SER A 23 3.45 0.01 -10.53
C SER A 23 3.21 -0.04 -9.02
N ILE A 24 2.85 -1.22 -8.52
CA ILE A 24 2.45 -1.43 -7.12
C ILE A 24 3.04 -2.75 -6.61
N SER A 25 3.91 -2.70 -5.60
CA SER A 25 4.39 -3.88 -4.85
C SER A 25 3.83 -3.88 -3.44
N PHE A 26 3.47 -5.05 -2.89
CA PHE A 26 2.99 -5.15 -1.52
C PHE A 26 4.11 -5.77 -0.68
N GLN A 27 4.61 -4.98 0.25
CA GLN A 27 5.83 -5.22 0.99
C GLN A 27 5.51 -5.89 2.33
N ARG A 28 6.31 -6.87 2.75
CA ARG A 28 6.30 -7.33 4.14
C ARG A 28 6.68 -6.18 5.06
N THR A 29 6.15 -6.19 6.27
CA THR A 29 6.68 -5.37 7.35
C THR A 29 6.43 -5.99 8.72
N LEU A 30 7.03 -5.41 9.75
CA LEU A 30 6.74 -5.77 11.12
C LEU A 30 5.27 -5.45 11.44
N ARG A 31 4.54 -6.43 12.00
CA ARG A 31 3.23 -6.13 12.60
C ARG A 31 3.43 -5.28 13.86
N ILE A 32 2.88 -4.07 13.82
CA ILE A 32 2.90 -3.12 14.93
C ILE A 32 2.01 -3.64 16.08
N PRO A 33 2.45 -3.54 17.35
CA PRO A 33 1.65 -3.94 18.50
C PRO A 33 0.30 -3.24 18.55
N ASP A 34 -0.79 -4.01 18.59
CA ASP A 34 -2.15 -3.47 18.69
C ASP A 34 -2.54 -3.25 20.17
N ASP A 35 -1.79 -2.32 20.79
CA ASP A 35 -1.95 -1.86 22.18
C ASP A 35 -2.70 -0.53 22.32
N GLY A 36 -2.78 0.26 21.23
CA GLY A 36 -3.46 1.56 21.16
C GLY A 36 -2.54 2.77 20.98
N SER A 37 -1.22 2.58 21.05
CA SER A 37 -0.20 3.62 20.82
C SER A 37 -0.03 3.92 19.32
N ASP A 38 0.34 5.15 18.99
CA ASP A 38 0.79 5.53 17.65
C ASP A 38 2.29 5.22 17.51
N TYR A 39 2.65 4.27 16.65
CA TYR A 39 4.04 3.93 16.36
C TYR A 39 4.62 4.72 15.17
N PRO A 40 5.95 4.85 15.05
CA PRO A 40 6.61 5.26 13.81
C PRO A 40 6.44 4.19 12.71
N LEU A 41 6.89 4.48 11.48
CA LEU A 41 6.82 3.57 10.35
C LEU A 41 7.83 2.41 10.50
N PRO A 42 7.42 1.14 10.35
CA PRO A 42 8.33 -0.01 10.33
C PRO A 42 9.03 -0.16 8.95
N PRO A 43 10.15 -0.90 8.86
CA PRO A 43 10.85 -1.13 7.59
C PRO A 43 10.10 -2.10 6.68
N GLY A 44 10.35 -1.99 5.37
CA GLY A 44 10.07 -3.08 4.43
C GLY A 44 10.96 -4.28 4.71
N LEU A 45 10.36 -5.47 4.82
CA LEU A 45 11.05 -6.76 5.02
C LEU A 45 11.11 -7.58 3.72
N GLY A 46 11.14 -6.88 2.58
CA GLY A 46 11.09 -7.46 1.25
C GLY A 46 9.69 -7.91 0.83
N CYS A 47 9.60 -8.39 -0.41
CA CYS A 47 8.35 -8.49 -1.13
C CYS A 47 7.76 -9.91 -1.04
N PHE A 48 6.44 -10.02 -0.97
CA PHE A 48 5.70 -11.29 -1.07
C PHE A 48 5.56 -11.70 -2.55
N PRO A 49 5.36 -12.97 -2.96
CA PRO A 49 5.28 -13.33 -4.39
C PRO A 49 3.87 -13.27 -5.01
N LEU A 50 3.69 -12.63 -6.18
CA LEU A 50 2.46 -12.75 -7.01
C LEU A 50 2.53 -13.87 -8.06
N ARG A 51 1.36 -14.43 -8.40
CA ARG A 51 1.15 -15.20 -9.63
C ARG A 51 -0.16 -14.76 -10.31
N HIS A 52 -0.38 -15.05 -11.59
CA HIS A 52 -1.73 -14.88 -12.15
C HIS A 52 -2.67 -15.95 -11.58
N LEU A 53 -3.95 -15.60 -11.32
CA LEU A 53 -4.94 -16.61 -10.88
C LEU A 53 -5.20 -17.66 -11.97
N ASP A 54 -5.24 -17.22 -13.23
CA ASP A 54 -5.70 -18.04 -14.35
C ASP A 54 -4.78 -19.24 -14.63
N ASP A 55 -3.49 -19.12 -14.31
CA ASP A 55 -2.46 -20.19 -14.34
C ASP A 55 -2.79 -21.39 -13.42
N TYR A 56 -3.70 -21.19 -12.45
CA TYR A 56 -4.11 -22.19 -11.47
C TYR A 56 -5.60 -22.51 -11.54
N SER A 57 -6.28 -22.13 -12.62
CA SER A 57 -7.75 -22.23 -12.79
C SER A 57 -8.36 -23.57 -12.34
N ASP A 58 -7.77 -24.72 -12.67
CA ASP A 58 -8.20 -26.06 -12.23
C ASP A 58 -8.12 -26.32 -10.71
N ARG A 59 -7.41 -25.46 -9.96
CA ARG A 59 -7.14 -25.56 -8.52
C ARG A 59 -7.79 -24.43 -7.71
N LEU A 60 -8.47 -23.47 -8.35
CA LEU A 60 -9.07 -22.33 -7.66
C LEU A 60 -10.43 -22.65 -7.03
N PRO A 61 -10.80 -21.95 -5.94
CA PRO A 61 -12.20 -21.82 -5.56
C PRO A 61 -12.99 -21.08 -6.65
N ASP A 62 -14.19 -21.56 -6.97
CA ASP A 62 -15.19 -20.95 -7.87
C ASP A 62 -15.28 -19.42 -7.81
N ALA A 63 -15.24 -18.86 -6.59
CA ALA A 63 -15.40 -17.43 -6.33
C ALA A 63 -14.19 -16.59 -6.80
N TRP A 64 -13.02 -17.22 -6.94
CA TRP A 64 -11.80 -16.58 -7.44
C TRP A 64 -11.65 -16.82 -8.95
N GLY A 65 -11.94 -18.05 -9.43
CA GLY A 65 -11.92 -18.35 -10.87
C GLY A 65 -12.90 -17.51 -11.69
N ARG A 66 -14.09 -17.19 -11.15
CA ARG A 66 -15.05 -16.25 -11.79
C ARG A 66 -14.64 -14.77 -11.72
N ARG A 67 -13.56 -14.44 -11.02
CA ARG A 67 -13.15 -13.07 -10.68
C ARG A 67 -11.85 -12.65 -11.38
N GLY A 68 -10.95 -13.61 -11.61
CA GLY A 68 -9.62 -13.35 -12.16
C GLY A 68 -8.78 -12.43 -11.28
N GLY A 69 -7.69 -11.93 -11.85
CA GLY A 69 -6.68 -11.13 -11.14
C GLY A 69 -5.50 -12.00 -10.68
N VAL A 70 -5.00 -11.77 -9.47
CA VAL A 70 -3.69 -12.29 -9.04
C VAL A 70 -3.71 -13.03 -7.69
N ILE A 71 -2.80 -13.99 -7.57
CA ILE A 71 -2.41 -14.89 -6.48
C ILE A 71 -1.42 -14.33 -5.45
N MET A 72 -1.69 -14.22 -4.15
CA MET A 72 -0.64 -13.93 -3.15
C MET A 72 -0.73 -14.67 -1.78
N PRO A 73 0.42 -14.89 -1.09
CA PRO A 73 0.50 -15.48 0.24
C PRO A 73 1.04 -14.56 1.36
N MET A 74 0.49 -14.74 2.57
CA MET A 74 1.09 -14.33 3.85
C MET A 74 0.66 -15.31 4.95
N PHE A 75 1.15 -15.12 6.17
CA PHE A 75 0.73 -15.83 7.36
C PHE A 75 -0.43 -15.11 8.10
N GLN A 76 -1.13 -15.84 8.98
CA GLN A 76 -2.17 -15.23 9.81
C GLN A 76 -1.53 -14.21 10.77
N ALA A 77 -2.11 -13.02 10.84
CA ALA A 77 -1.60 -11.87 11.58
C ALA A 77 -0.19 -11.41 11.17
N GLU A 78 0.23 -11.68 9.93
CA GLU A 78 1.32 -10.94 9.26
C GLU A 78 0.82 -9.56 8.79
N ALA A 79 1.72 -8.60 8.63
CA ALA A 79 1.41 -7.24 8.19
C ALA A 79 2.05 -6.92 6.83
N MET A 80 1.42 -6.00 6.08
CA MET A 80 1.96 -5.52 4.81
C MET A 80 1.68 -4.03 4.57
N TRP A 81 2.34 -3.46 3.58
CA TRP A 81 2.08 -2.11 3.05
C TRP A 81 2.20 -2.10 1.53
N LEU A 82 1.63 -1.07 0.88
CA LEU A 82 1.59 -0.91 -0.57
C LEU A 82 2.62 0.14 -0.98
N ASN A 83 3.65 -0.25 -1.72
CA ASN A 83 4.67 0.64 -2.28
C ASN A 83 4.32 1.00 -3.73
N PHE A 84 4.21 2.28 -4.04
CA PHE A 84 3.87 2.78 -5.37
C PHE A 84 5.13 3.23 -6.12
N GLY A 85 5.18 2.95 -7.42
CA GLY A 85 6.32 3.29 -8.26
C GLY A 85 5.98 3.34 -9.74
N GLY A 86 7.00 3.16 -10.57
CA GLY A 86 6.90 3.11 -12.02
C GLY A 86 7.97 3.98 -12.70
N PHE A 87 8.38 3.58 -13.90
CA PHE A 87 9.38 4.31 -14.69
C PHE A 87 8.87 5.61 -15.33
N SER A 88 7.59 5.95 -15.14
CA SER A 88 6.99 7.18 -15.65
C SER A 88 6.45 8.02 -14.51
N ALA A 89 6.87 9.29 -14.45
CA ALA A 89 6.23 10.32 -13.64
C ALA A 89 4.90 10.77 -14.31
N TYR A 90 4.01 9.81 -14.58
CA TYR A 90 2.69 10.04 -15.14
C TYR A 90 1.66 9.90 -14.02
N PRO A 91 0.89 10.94 -13.67
CA PRO A 91 0.04 10.85 -12.49
C PRO A 91 -1.15 9.90 -12.64
N PHE A 92 -1.53 9.28 -11.52
CA PHE A 92 -2.73 8.44 -11.39
C PHE A 92 -3.46 8.74 -10.08
N ALA A 93 -4.78 8.83 -10.15
CA ALA A 93 -5.62 8.60 -8.97
C ALA A 93 -5.73 7.09 -8.74
N LEU A 94 -5.35 6.61 -7.55
CA LEU A 94 -5.34 5.19 -7.19
C LEU A 94 -6.32 4.91 -6.06
N LYS A 95 -7.34 4.10 -6.35
CA LYS A 95 -8.40 3.73 -5.41
C LYS A 95 -8.20 2.30 -4.91
N ILE A 96 -8.07 2.16 -3.59
CA ILE A 96 -7.77 0.90 -2.90
C ILE A 96 -8.90 0.56 -1.93
N ALA A 97 -9.30 -0.71 -1.93
CA ALA A 97 -10.28 -1.25 -0.99
C ALA A 97 -9.94 -2.68 -0.57
N THR A 98 -10.52 -3.10 0.55
CA THR A 98 -10.39 -4.46 1.11
C THR A 98 -11.79 -5.01 1.32
N GLY A 99 -12.12 -6.18 0.75
CA GLY A 99 -13.49 -6.73 0.85
C GLY A 99 -14.61 -5.82 0.31
N LYS A 100 -14.29 -4.88 -0.60
CA LYS A 100 -15.12 -3.78 -1.09
C LYS A 100 -15.45 -2.68 -0.07
N VAL A 101 -14.60 -2.49 0.93
CA VAL A 101 -14.58 -1.28 1.76
C VAL A 101 -13.36 -0.43 1.39
N CYS A 102 -13.57 0.86 1.07
CA CYS A 102 -12.48 1.81 0.77
C CYS A 102 -11.50 1.93 1.94
N ALA A 103 -10.19 1.86 1.67
CA ALA A 103 -9.16 1.97 2.69
C ALA A 103 -9.02 3.40 3.28
N ILE A 104 -9.56 4.42 2.60
CA ILE A 104 -9.45 5.83 2.98
C ILE A 104 -10.75 6.33 3.65
N THR A 105 -11.92 6.03 3.09
CA THR A 105 -13.21 6.54 3.61
C THR A 105 -13.99 5.53 4.44
N GLY A 106 -13.70 4.22 4.35
CA GLY A 106 -14.51 3.17 4.98
C GLY A 106 -15.87 2.94 4.33
N GLU A 107 -16.16 3.61 3.21
CA GLU A 107 -17.41 3.44 2.47
C GLU A 107 -17.39 2.20 1.56
N HIS A 108 -18.58 1.76 1.16
CA HIS A 108 -18.73 0.69 0.17
C HIS A 108 -18.13 1.07 -1.19
N TRP A 109 -17.51 0.10 -1.85
CA TRP A 109 -16.86 0.29 -3.15
C TRP A 109 -17.79 0.88 -4.23
N VAL A 110 -17.42 2.06 -4.74
CA VAL A 110 -17.98 2.66 -5.95
C VAL A 110 -16.93 2.77 -7.06
N ASN A 111 -17.39 2.59 -8.30
CA ASN A 111 -16.57 2.50 -9.53
C ASN A 111 -16.14 3.87 -10.12
N HIS A 112 -16.39 4.96 -9.41
CA HIS A 112 -15.94 6.32 -9.72
C HIS A 112 -15.08 6.84 -8.56
N LEU A 113 -14.43 7.99 -8.75
CA LEU A 113 -13.70 8.72 -7.72
C LEU A 113 -14.63 9.70 -6.99
N ASN A 114 -14.48 9.83 -5.67
CA ASN A 114 -15.10 10.89 -4.87
C ASN A 114 -14.03 11.79 -4.23
N THR A 115 -14.34 13.08 -4.09
CA THR A 115 -13.50 14.10 -3.42
C THR A 115 -14.07 14.56 -2.07
N ASP A 116 -15.34 14.29 -1.77
CA ASP A 116 -15.99 14.69 -0.52
C ASP A 116 -16.75 13.51 0.11
N PRO A 117 -16.11 12.72 1.00
CA PRO A 117 -14.67 12.71 1.30
C PRO A 117 -13.82 12.12 0.15
N GLN A 118 -12.52 12.46 0.12
CA GLN A 118 -11.60 11.92 -0.89
C GLN A 118 -11.38 10.41 -0.69
N ASP A 119 -11.62 9.63 -1.75
CA ASP A 119 -11.60 8.15 -1.68
C ASP A 119 -10.48 7.47 -2.49
N TYR A 120 -9.47 8.25 -2.90
CA TYR A 120 -8.29 7.82 -3.65
C TYR A 120 -6.99 8.47 -3.14
N LEU A 121 -5.87 7.85 -3.50
CA LEU A 121 -4.51 8.40 -3.40
C LEU A 121 -4.14 9.07 -4.72
N VAL A 122 -3.24 10.06 -4.71
CA VAL A 122 -2.66 10.65 -5.91
C VAL A 122 -1.21 10.20 -6.04
N LEU A 123 -0.87 9.54 -7.14
CA LEU A 123 0.50 9.11 -7.48
C LEU A 123 1.06 10.05 -8.55
N PRO A 124 2.38 10.35 -8.55
CA PRO A 124 3.43 9.80 -7.68
C PRO A 124 3.59 10.49 -6.31
N GLU A 125 2.79 11.50 -6.00
CA GLU A 125 2.90 12.34 -4.79
C GLU A 125 2.76 11.52 -3.50
N GLN A 126 1.75 10.65 -3.43
CA GLN A 126 1.64 9.58 -2.45
C GLN A 126 2.53 8.40 -2.87
N PRO A 127 3.63 8.07 -2.15
CA PRO A 127 4.55 7.03 -2.61
C PRO A 127 4.26 5.66 -1.97
N TRP A 128 3.46 5.59 -0.90
CA TRP A 128 3.02 4.33 -0.29
C TRP A 128 1.75 4.44 0.58
N LEU A 129 1.19 3.30 1.01
CA LEU A 129 0.07 3.18 1.96
C LEU A 129 0.23 1.95 2.88
N ASP A 130 0.25 2.14 4.20
CA ASP A 130 0.42 1.07 5.21
C ASP A 130 -0.90 0.54 5.80
N GLY A 131 -2.02 1.25 5.62
CA GLY A 131 -3.22 0.94 6.38
C GLY A 131 -4.49 1.72 6.05
N TYR A 132 -5.47 1.56 6.93
CA TYR A 132 -6.76 2.23 6.89
C TYR A 132 -6.68 3.64 7.50
N CYS A 133 -7.18 4.66 6.80
CA CYS A 133 -7.14 6.06 7.27
C CYS A 133 -8.16 6.33 8.38
N VAL A 134 -7.74 6.21 9.64
CA VAL A 134 -8.63 6.39 10.79
C VAL A 134 -8.72 7.84 11.26
N GLU A 135 -7.65 8.62 11.12
CA GLU A 135 -7.55 10.04 11.56
C GLU A 135 -6.51 10.77 10.70
N LYS A 136 -6.57 12.11 10.56
CA LYS A 136 -5.55 12.91 9.84
C LYS A 136 -4.14 12.58 10.37
N GLY A 137 -3.28 12.06 9.49
CA GLY A 137 -1.92 11.65 9.84
C GLY A 137 -1.78 10.32 10.59
N VAL A 138 -2.84 9.52 10.75
CA VAL A 138 -2.79 8.21 11.42
C VAL A 138 -3.57 7.14 10.65
N VAL A 139 -2.89 6.02 10.37
CA VAL A 139 -3.50 4.81 9.82
C VAL A 139 -3.48 3.65 10.81
N ARG A 140 -4.39 2.69 10.63
CA ARG A 140 -4.29 1.34 11.23
C ARG A 140 -3.74 0.35 10.23
N GLN A 141 -2.64 -0.30 10.58
CA GLN A 141 -1.88 -1.18 9.70
C GLN A 141 -2.74 -2.28 9.06
N PHE A 142 -2.45 -2.60 7.80
CA PHE A 142 -2.99 -3.75 7.11
C PHE A 142 -2.43 -5.07 7.68
N VAL A 143 -3.24 -5.79 8.46
CA VAL A 143 -2.88 -7.07 9.10
C VAL A 143 -3.79 -8.20 8.61
N ALA A 144 -3.22 -9.31 8.16
CA ALA A 144 -4.00 -10.36 7.51
C ALA A 144 -4.77 -11.25 8.49
N MET A 145 -6.08 -11.44 8.29
CA MET A 145 -6.94 -12.24 9.20
C MET A 145 -7.92 -13.17 8.45
N PRO A 146 -8.34 -14.30 9.06
CA PRO A 146 -9.22 -15.26 8.40
C PRO A 146 -10.65 -14.71 8.27
N LEU A 147 -11.22 -14.85 7.08
CA LEU A 147 -12.63 -14.58 6.78
C LEU A 147 -13.57 -15.58 7.48
N GLY A 148 -14.82 -15.18 7.71
CA GLY A 148 -15.82 -15.96 8.44
C GLY A 148 -15.56 -16.01 9.95
N LYS A 149 -14.88 -15.00 10.49
CA LYS A 149 -14.48 -14.87 11.90
C LYS A 149 -14.77 -13.50 12.51
N GLY A 150 -15.27 -12.54 11.73
CA GLY A 150 -15.65 -11.20 12.18
C GLY A 150 -14.48 -10.34 12.61
N TYR A 151 -13.34 -10.39 11.89
CA TYR A 151 -12.16 -9.56 12.13
C TYR A 151 -11.89 -8.56 11.01
N THR A 152 -12.20 -8.91 9.75
CA THR A 152 -11.87 -8.03 8.61
C THR A 152 -12.79 -6.82 8.55
N VAL A 153 -12.36 -5.78 7.83
CA VAL A 153 -13.15 -4.55 7.69
C VAL A 153 -14.47 -4.81 6.91
N GLU A 154 -14.48 -5.76 5.99
CA GLU A 154 -15.72 -6.25 5.34
C GLU A 154 -16.71 -6.77 6.38
N GLU A 155 -16.27 -7.68 7.25
CA GLU A 155 -17.16 -8.32 8.21
C GLU A 155 -17.73 -7.34 9.24
N GLN A 156 -16.94 -6.36 9.67
CA GLN A 156 -17.33 -5.40 10.70
C GLN A 156 -18.26 -4.29 10.22
N LEU A 157 -18.23 -3.95 8.92
CA LEU A 157 -19.04 -2.87 8.33
C LEU A 157 -20.18 -3.36 7.43
N THR A 158 -20.14 -4.62 6.98
CA THR A 158 -21.09 -5.13 5.99
C THR A 158 -21.72 -6.49 6.36
N ASP A 159 -21.47 -7.01 7.57
CA ASP A 159 -21.91 -8.33 8.06
C ASP A 159 -21.64 -9.49 7.07
N SER A 160 -20.61 -9.36 6.22
CA SER A 160 -20.30 -10.26 5.10
C SER A 160 -18.83 -10.64 5.06
N ALA A 161 -18.55 -11.82 4.50
CA ALA A 161 -17.21 -12.34 4.27
C ALA A 161 -17.08 -12.95 2.85
N GLN A 162 -17.75 -12.31 1.88
CA GLN A 162 -17.95 -12.80 0.52
C GLN A 162 -16.83 -12.42 -0.45
N HIS A 163 -16.03 -11.40 -0.14
CA HIS A 163 -15.08 -10.83 -1.09
C HIS A 163 -13.64 -11.05 -0.66
N GLY A 164 -13.31 -10.65 0.57
CA GLY A 164 -11.93 -10.48 1.03
C GLY A 164 -11.13 -9.68 0.00
N GLY A 165 -9.87 -10.07 -0.18
CA GLY A 165 -9.08 -9.52 -1.27
C GLY A 165 -8.62 -8.07 -1.03
N LEU A 166 -7.81 -7.58 -1.97
CA LEU A 166 -7.76 -6.16 -2.27
C LEU A 166 -8.42 -5.91 -3.63
N GLN A 167 -8.98 -4.72 -3.78
CA GLN A 167 -9.51 -4.20 -5.03
C GLN A 167 -8.74 -2.93 -5.32
N ILE A 168 -8.09 -2.90 -6.47
CA ILE A 168 -7.31 -1.75 -6.93
C ILE A 168 -7.95 -1.24 -8.21
N THR A 169 -8.13 0.06 -8.31
CA THR A 169 -8.43 0.73 -9.58
C THR A 169 -7.56 1.96 -9.73
N ALA A 170 -6.78 1.98 -10.81
CA ALA A 170 -5.99 3.11 -11.23
C ALA A 170 -6.75 3.91 -12.31
N TYR A 171 -6.79 5.22 -12.15
CA TYR A 171 -7.39 6.17 -13.07
C TYR A 171 -6.27 7.11 -13.55
N PRO A 172 -5.78 6.98 -14.80
CA PRO A 172 -4.70 7.82 -15.30
C PRO A 172 -5.15 9.29 -15.38
N MET A 173 -4.22 10.23 -15.22
CA MET A 173 -4.44 11.60 -15.65
C MET A 173 -4.78 11.64 -17.15
N LYS A 174 -5.69 12.53 -17.56
CA LYS A 174 -6.03 12.75 -18.97
C LYS A 174 -4.83 13.28 -19.75
N ALA A 175 -4.70 12.85 -21.00
CA ALA A 175 -3.53 13.17 -21.81
C ALA A 175 -3.30 14.68 -21.97
N GLU A 176 -4.36 15.46 -22.15
CA GLU A 176 -4.28 16.92 -22.31
C GLU A 176 -3.83 17.62 -21.02
N ARG A 177 -4.18 17.07 -19.85
CA ARG A 177 -3.77 17.59 -18.54
C ARG A 177 -2.30 17.25 -18.27
N TYR A 178 -1.89 16.01 -18.56
CA TYR A 178 -0.49 15.59 -18.44
C TYR A 178 0.42 16.36 -19.40
N GLU A 179 0.03 16.52 -20.68
CA GLU A 179 0.78 17.31 -21.66
C GLU A 179 0.91 18.78 -21.22
N ALA A 180 -0.17 19.40 -20.73
CA ALA A 180 -0.12 20.77 -20.22
C ALA A 180 0.78 20.92 -18.98
N MET A 181 0.80 19.92 -18.09
CA MET A 181 1.71 19.87 -16.94
C MET A 181 3.17 19.69 -17.36
N ARG A 182 3.42 18.72 -18.25
CA ARG A 182 4.76 18.36 -18.74
C ARG A 182 5.41 19.51 -19.51
N ASN A 183 4.63 20.25 -20.31
CA ASN A 183 5.16 21.37 -21.07
C ASN A 183 5.58 22.53 -20.15
N ARG A 184 4.82 22.83 -19.07
CA ARG A 184 5.26 23.79 -18.04
C ARG A 184 6.56 23.36 -17.36
N LEU A 185 6.66 22.08 -16.98
CA LEU A 185 7.88 21.53 -16.38
C LEU A 185 9.09 21.63 -17.33
N TYR A 186 8.90 21.49 -18.65
CA TYR A 186 9.96 21.73 -19.65
C TYR A 186 10.22 23.22 -19.95
N GLU A 187 9.26 24.12 -19.70
CA GLU A 187 9.45 25.57 -19.78
C GLU A 187 10.26 26.11 -18.57
N ASP A 188 10.12 25.47 -17.40
CA ASP A 188 10.86 25.81 -16.17
C ASP A 188 12.21 25.07 -16.01
N MET A 189 12.45 23.95 -16.71
CA MET A 189 13.65 23.11 -16.56
C MET A 189 14.57 23.09 -17.79
N ASP A 190 15.61 23.91 -17.76
CA ASP A 190 16.85 23.63 -18.50
C ASP A 190 17.73 22.67 -17.66
N MET A 191 18.29 21.63 -18.29
CA MET A 191 19.11 20.52 -17.74
C MET A 191 18.45 19.16 -17.36
N ALA A 192 19.26 18.11 -17.54
CA ALA A 192 18.89 16.70 -17.80
C ALA A 192 18.35 15.84 -16.63
N PRO A 193 17.59 14.76 -16.92
CA PRO A 193 17.13 13.78 -15.93
C PRO A 193 18.14 12.65 -15.64
N MET A 194 18.06 12.07 -14.43
CA MET A 194 18.59 10.75 -14.09
C MET A 194 17.46 9.80 -13.71
N ALA A 195 17.68 8.49 -13.88
CA ALA A 195 16.74 7.43 -13.53
C ALA A 195 17.34 6.42 -12.55
N MET A 196 16.52 5.83 -11.70
CA MET A 196 16.86 4.74 -10.78
C MET A 196 15.90 3.55 -10.97
N GLN A 197 16.26 2.38 -10.42
CA GLN A 197 15.59 1.08 -10.62
C GLN A 197 15.40 0.34 -9.29
N SER A 198 14.72 -0.83 -9.36
CA SER A 198 14.54 -1.88 -8.33
C SER A 198 13.20 -1.83 -7.55
N PRO A 199 12.76 -2.92 -6.88
CA PRO A 199 11.77 -3.78 -7.54
C PRO A 199 10.52 -4.13 -6.68
N GLN A 200 10.03 -5.37 -6.76
CA GLN A 200 8.63 -5.66 -7.10
C GLN A 200 7.98 -6.76 -6.17
N GLU A 201 6.74 -7.29 -6.39
CA GLU A 201 6.05 -8.44 -5.67
C GLU A 201 5.01 -8.13 -4.48
N GLU A 202 3.91 -8.93 -4.24
CA GLU A 202 2.73 -8.78 -3.26
C GLU A 202 2.20 -10.12 -2.56
N GLY A 203 1.44 -10.36 -1.43
CA GLY A 203 0.66 -9.72 -0.28
C GLY A 203 -0.44 -10.67 0.42
N MET A 204 -1.38 -10.23 1.31
CA MET A 204 -2.63 -10.95 1.86
C MET A 204 -3.80 -9.98 2.18
N GLY A 205 -4.95 -10.47 2.71
CA GLY A 205 -6.24 -9.79 2.91
C GLY A 205 -6.61 -9.51 4.37
N LEU A 206 -7.27 -8.37 4.61
CA LEU A 206 -6.84 -7.47 5.68
C LEU A 206 -7.90 -7.13 6.73
N ALA A 207 -7.39 -6.85 7.93
CA ALA A 207 -8.05 -6.32 9.12
C ALA A 207 -7.17 -5.19 9.71
N PRO A 208 -7.72 -4.29 10.54
CA PRO A 208 -6.97 -3.14 11.05
C PRO A 208 -6.16 -3.52 12.31
N GLY A 209 -4.84 -3.43 12.20
CA GLY A 209 -3.88 -3.71 13.28
C GLY A 209 -3.53 -2.48 14.12
N GLY A 210 -2.29 -2.45 14.62
CA GLY A 210 -1.72 -1.33 15.36
C GLY A 210 -1.72 -0.01 14.58
N ARG A 211 -1.60 1.11 15.30
CA ARG A 211 -1.66 2.47 14.73
C ARG A 211 -0.27 2.98 14.38
N MET A 212 -0.13 3.72 13.29
CA MET A 212 1.11 4.41 12.94
C MET A 212 0.88 5.77 12.29
N ARG A 213 1.93 6.60 12.31
CA ARG A 213 1.92 7.91 11.66
C ARG A 213 2.12 7.76 10.16
N GLN A 214 1.10 8.13 9.39
CA GLN A 214 1.14 8.19 7.92
C GLN A 214 0.12 9.21 7.46
N GLU A 215 0.54 10.09 6.56
CA GLU A 215 -0.32 11.03 5.86
C GLU A 215 -0.79 10.46 4.52
N ILE A 216 -1.98 10.88 4.12
CA ILE A 216 -2.58 10.59 2.81
C ILE A 216 -2.92 11.94 2.19
N TYR A 217 -2.34 12.27 1.04
CA TYR A 217 -2.40 13.63 0.50
C TYR A 217 -3.70 13.96 -0.23
N GLU A 218 -4.10 15.24 -0.14
CA GLU A 218 -5.23 15.82 -0.86
C GLU A 218 -4.90 16.02 -2.37
N ASP A 219 -5.91 15.99 -3.23
CA ASP A 219 -5.74 16.06 -4.69
C ASP A 219 -5.59 17.50 -5.23
N ASP A 220 -4.34 17.98 -5.27
CA ASP A 220 -3.94 19.24 -5.90
C ASP A 220 -4.27 19.35 -7.41
N TYR A 221 -4.48 18.23 -8.12
CA TYR A 221 -4.80 18.23 -9.55
C TYR A 221 -6.29 18.40 -9.83
N GLY A 222 -7.15 17.99 -8.91
CA GLY A 222 -8.61 18.06 -9.00
C GLY A 222 -9.25 16.91 -9.79
N LEU A 223 -10.49 16.57 -9.41
CA LEU A 223 -11.25 15.42 -9.93
C LEU A 223 -11.38 15.36 -11.46
N ASP A 224 -11.34 16.51 -12.15
CA ASP A 224 -11.42 16.60 -13.60
C ASP A 224 -10.08 16.33 -14.31
N ALA A 225 -8.97 16.19 -13.59
CA ALA A 225 -7.70 15.72 -14.14
C ALA A 225 -7.76 14.24 -14.56
N TRP A 226 -8.56 13.41 -13.89
CA TRP A 226 -8.53 11.95 -14.00
C TRP A 226 -9.47 11.40 -15.08
N ASP A 227 -9.03 10.41 -15.85
CA ASP A 227 -9.88 9.69 -16.80
C ASP A 227 -10.63 8.52 -16.13
N GLN A 228 -11.88 8.79 -15.76
CA GLN A 228 -12.79 7.81 -15.19
C GLN A 228 -13.50 6.93 -16.25
N ARG A 229 -13.20 7.09 -17.54
CA ARG A 229 -13.75 6.27 -18.64
C ARG A 229 -12.90 5.04 -18.95
N HIS A 230 -11.60 5.12 -18.72
CA HIS A 230 -10.63 4.04 -18.95
C HIS A 230 -9.95 3.57 -17.64
N PRO A 231 -10.72 3.19 -16.60
CA PRO A 231 -10.16 2.72 -15.33
C PRO A 231 -9.54 1.33 -15.49
N VAL A 232 -8.31 1.17 -15.01
CA VAL A 232 -7.61 -0.11 -15.03
C VAL A 232 -7.74 -0.77 -13.65
N ARG A 233 -8.25 -2.01 -13.61
CA ARG A 233 -8.67 -2.68 -12.37
C ARG A 233 -7.94 -3.99 -12.13
N CYS A 234 -7.44 -4.19 -10.91
CA CYS A 234 -6.99 -5.50 -10.44
C CYS A 234 -7.82 -5.97 -9.25
N PHE A 235 -8.02 -7.28 -9.16
CA PHE A 235 -8.41 -7.93 -7.91
C PHE A 235 -7.25 -8.79 -7.43
N VAL A 236 -6.88 -8.59 -6.17
CA VAL A 236 -5.74 -9.27 -5.56
C VAL A 236 -6.28 -10.30 -4.55
N SER A 237 -6.02 -11.58 -4.82
CA SER A 237 -6.61 -12.74 -4.13
C SER A 237 -5.58 -13.49 -3.30
N ILE A 238 -6.06 -14.12 -2.23
CA ILE A 238 -5.38 -14.03 -0.95
C ILE A 238 -5.42 -15.38 -0.26
N ALA A 239 -4.25 -15.95 -0.02
CA ALA A 239 -4.09 -17.29 0.52
C ALA A 239 -3.30 -17.28 1.82
N ASN A 240 -3.78 -18.03 2.81
CA ASN A 240 -2.91 -18.49 3.89
C ASN A 240 -1.89 -19.52 3.37
N SER A 241 -0.89 -19.84 4.19
CA SER A 241 0.20 -20.76 3.87
C SER A 241 -0.25 -22.12 3.30
N ALA A 242 -1.35 -22.69 3.82
CA ALA A 242 -1.89 -23.97 3.34
C ALA A 242 -2.64 -23.83 2.01
N GLN A 243 -3.40 -22.75 1.82
CA GLN A 243 -4.08 -22.45 0.55
C GLN A 243 -3.07 -22.18 -0.56
N TRP A 244 -1.99 -21.45 -0.27
CA TRP A 244 -0.94 -21.17 -1.25
C TRP A 244 -0.26 -22.47 -1.73
N MET A 245 0.21 -23.29 -0.79
CA MET A 245 0.82 -24.59 -1.09
C MET A 245 -0.11 -25.52 -1.88
N ALA A 246 -1.43 -25.46 -1.64
CA ALA A 246 -2.41 -26.24 -2.39
C ALA A 246 -2.68 -25.70 -3.80
N ILE A 247 -2.75 -24.38 -3.97
CA ILE A 247 -3.04 -23.72 -5.26
C ILE A 247 -1.81 -23.70 -6.15
N THR A 248 -0.67 -23.18 -5.68
CA THR A 248 0.55 -23.04 -6.50
C THR A 248 1.38 -24.32 -6.52
N GLY A 249 1.58 -24.93 -5.35
CA GLY A 249 2.57 -25.98 -5.10
C GLY A 249 3.89 -25.43 -4.52
N GLU A 250 4.00 -24.12 -4.36
CA GLU A 250 5.16 -23.44 -3.76
C GLU A 250 5.00 -23.34 -2.24
N ARG A 251 6.12 -23.36 -1.50
CA ARG A 251 6.10 -23.00 -0.07
C ARG A 251 6.06 -21.46 0.06
N PRO A 252 5.29 -20.91 1.01
CA PRO A 252 5.47 -19.51 1.41
C PRO A 252 6.93 -19.29 1.84
N PRO A 253 7.61 -18.23 1.39
CA PRO A 253 9.08 -18.21 1.40
C PRO A 253 9.70 -17.91 2.77
N ILE A 254 9.06 -17.08 3.61
CA ILE A 254 9.59 -16.63 4.91
C ILE A 254 8.41 -16.47 5.89
N GLU A 255 8.57 -16.94 7.14
CA GLU A 255 7.62 -16.68 8.25
C GLU A 255 7.89 -15.28 8.86
N PRO A 256 6.84 -14.53 9.28
CA PRO A 256 7.02 -13.17 9.78
C PRO A 256 7.76 -13.11 11.13
N PRO A 257 8.62 -12.11 11.36
CA PRO A 257 9.33 -11.96 12.63
C PRO A 257 8.43 -11.45 13.75
N THR A 258 8.75 -11.82 14.98
CA THR A 258 8.05 -11.33 16.19
C THR A 258 8.54 -9.92 16.59
N ALA A 259 7.76 -9.24 17.44
CA ALA A 259 8.14 -7.96 18.05
C ALA A 259 9.46 -8.06 18.84
N GLU A 260 9.69 -9.19 19.51
CA GLU A 260 10.93 -9.50 20.25
C GLU A 260 12.12 -9.65 19.29
N GLN A 261 12.02 -10.54 18.30
CA GLN A 261 13.08 -10.77 17.29
C GLN A 261 13.46 -9.48 16.55
N TYR A 262 12.47 -8.65 16.24
CA TYR A 262 12.73 -7.33 15.65
C TYR A 262 13.52 -6.43 16.60
N THR A 263 13.12 -6.37 17.88
CA THR A 263 13.80 -5.54 18.88
C THR A 263 15.24 -6.00 19.12
N GLU A 264 15.49 -7.31 19.16
CA GLU A 264 16.84 -7.88 19.21
C GLU A 264 17.69 -7.56 17.97
N SER A 265 17.07 -7.50 16.77
CA SER A 265 17.78 -7.21 15.52
C SER A 265 18.28 -5.75 15.40
N GLY A 266 17.76 -4.82 16.22
CA GLY A 266 18.16 -3.42 16.22
C GLY A 266 17.79 -2.62 14.95
N LEU A 267 16.84 -3.13 14.15
CA LEU A 267 16.41 -2.51 12.90
C LEU A 267 15.78 -1.12 13.11
N PRO A 268 16.02 -0.16 12.21
CA PRO A 268 15.52 1.20 12.33
C PRO A 268 14.01 1.29 12.06
N TRP A 269 13.36 2.16 12.82
CA TRP A 269 12.02 2.68 12.49
C TRP A 269 12.16 4.04 11.80
N TYR A 270 11.12 4.48 11.11
CA TYR A 270 11.15 5.71 10.33
C TYR A 270 10.09 6.71 10.78
N ASP A 271 10.45 7.97 10.75
CA ASP A 271 9.57 9.11 10.99
C ASP A 271 9.59 9.94 9.70
N TYR A 272 8.47 9.98 8.97
CA TYR A 272 8.37 10.70 7.70
C TYR A 272 7.37 11.83 7.82
N TYR A 273 7.76 12.99 7.30
CA TYR A 273 6.95 14.19 7.25
C TYR A 273 7.29 14.92 5.94
N ASP A 274 6.27 15.15 5.12
CA ASP A 274 6.35 16.11 4.01
C ASP A 274 5.72 17.43 4.48
N ALA A 275 6.34 18.55 4.10
CA ALA A 275 5.88 19.89 4.47
C ALA A 275 5.19 20.61 3.30
N ASP A 276 5.29 20.05 2.09
CA ASP A 276 4.84 20.70 0.84
C ASP A 276 3.42 20.23 0.41
N HIS A 277 2.75 19.31 1.13
CA HIS A 277 1.40 18.79 0.84
C HIS A 277 0.45 18.80 2.07
N GLU A 278 -0.87 18.94 1.84
CA GLU A 278 -1.89 18.77 2.90
C GLU A 278 -2.46 17.34 2.93
N ALA A 279 -2.77 16.83 4.13
CA ALA A 279 -3.26 15.47 4.35
C ALA A 279 -4.78 15.40 4.63
N VAL A 280 -5.49 14.39 4.13
CA VAL A 280 -6.93 14.19 4.35
C VAL A 280 -7.29 14.03 5.83
N SER A 281 -8.56 14.31 6.18
CA SER A 281 -9.08 14.31 7.55
C SER A 281 -9.15 12.96 8.27
N GLY A 282 -9.16 11.85 7.52
CA GLY A 282 -9.47 10.50 8.01
C GLY A 282 -10.98 10.24 8.20
N SER A 283 -11.36 8.99 8.41
CA SER A 283 -12.78 8.58 8.42
C SER A 283 -13.30 8.14 9.79
N ASP A 284 -14.42 8.75 10.22
CA ASP A 284 -15.20 8.30 11.38
C ASP A 284 -15.72 6.85 11.22
N ILE A 285 -15.97 6.39 9.99
CA ILE A 285 -16.36 5.01 9.72
C ILE A 285 -15.19 4.08 10.06
N LEU A 286 -14.00 4.34 9.52
CA LEU A 286 -12.80 3.52 9.79
C LEU A 286 -12.36 3.61 11.25
N LYS A 287 -12.52 4.76 11.88
CA LYS A 287 -12.27 4.99 13.31
C LYS A 287 -13.19 4.17 14.23
N SER A 288 -14.39 3.82 13.76
CA SER A 288 -15.33 2.95 14.48
C SER A 288 -14.99 1.45 14.38
N VAL A 289 -14.17 1.05 13.41
CA VAL A 289 -13.81 -0.36 13.19
C VAL A 289 -12.88 -0.86 14.30
N LYS A 290 -13.21 -2.01 14.87
CA LYS A 290 -12.45 -2.61 15.97
C LYS A 290 -11.17 -3.24 15.43
N SER A 291 -10.10 -3.08 16.18
CA SER A 291 -8.82 -3.69 15.87
C SER A 291 -8.82 -5.19 16.11
N VAL A 292 -7.78 -5.91 15.64
CA VAL A 292 -7.66 -7.36 15.84
C VAL A 292 -7.57 -7.72 17.33
N SER A 293 -6.82 -6.94 18.12
CA SER A 293 -6.70 -7.04 19.59
C SER A 293 -8.04 -6.82 20.30
N GLN A 294 -8.79 -5.78 19.90
CA GLN A 294 -10.12 -5.50 20.47
C GLN A 294 -11.11 -6.63 20.15
N THR A 295 -11.15 -7.06 18.89
CA THR A 295 -12.02 -8.14 18.41
C THR A 295 -11.71 -9.49 19.07
N GLY A 296 -10.43 -9.79 19.32
CA GLY A 296 -10.02 -10.99 20.06
C GLY A 296 -10.47 -10.96 21.52
N LYS A 297 -10.31 -9.81 22.19
CA LYS A 297 -10.76 -9.59 23.58
C LYS A 297 -12.27 -9.81 23.74
N GLU A 298 -13.09 -9.28 22.83
CA GLU A 298 -14.55 -9.51 22.85
C GLU A 298 -14.95 -10.98 22.67
N LYS A 299 -14.11 -11.76 21.98
CA LYS A 299 -14.34 -13.19 21.70
C LYS A 299 -13.66 -14.12 22.71
N GLY A 300 -12.93 -13.58 23.69
CA GLY A 300 -12.18 -14.35 24.69
C GLY A 300 -10.97 -15.11 24.12
N VAL A 301 -10.39 -14.64 23.01
CA VAL A 301 -9.30 -15.31 22.29
C VAL A 301 -8.13 -14.36 22.05
N THR A 302 -6.91 -14.80 22.39
CA THR A 302 -5.66 -14.13 22.00
C THR A 302 -5.46 -14.28 20.48
N ALA A 303 -5.98 -13.32 19.72
CA ALA A 303 -5.97 -13.35 18.24
C ALA A 303 -4.61 -13.01 17.62
N LEU A 304 -3.76 -12.32 18.36
CA LEU A 304 -2.40 -11.94 17.99
C LEU A 304 -1.43 -12.65 18.94
N PRO A 305 -0.61 -13.62 18.49
CA PRO A 305 0.59 -14.02 19.24
C PRO A 305 1.60 -12.88 19.22
N ASP A 306 2.52 -12.82 20.17
CA ASP A 306 3.71 -11.95 20.14
C ASP A 306 3.37 -10.46 19.86
N ASN A 307 2.54 -9.88 20.74
CA ASN A 307 1.98 -8.53 20.64
C ASN A 307 2.37 -7.68 21.87
N GLU A 308 3.61 -7.81 22.30
CA GLU A 308 4.24 -6.99 23.34
C GLU A 308 4.50 -5.57 22.82
N SER A 309 4.29 -4.55 23.65
CA SER A 309 4.59 -3.16 23.29
C SER A 309 6.10 -2.96 23.09
N ILE A 310 6.49 -2.34 21.99
CA ILE A 310 7.89 -2.12 21.63
C ILE A 310 8.38 -0.78 22.18
N SER A 311 9.59 -0.72 22.72
CA SER A 311 10.19 0.48 23.30
C SER A 311 11.69 0.59 23.00
N GLY A 312 12.28 1.78 23.18
CA GLY A 312 13.70 2.03 22.90
C GLY A 312 14.07 2.02 21.41
N THR A 313 13.11 2.25 20.51
CA THR A 313 13.28 2.14 19.07
C THR A 313 14.27 3.18 18.50
N ARG A 314 15.14 2.73 17.58
CA ARG A 314 16.00 3.64 16.80
C ARG A 314 15.17 4.25 15.67
N VAL A 315 14.63 5.44 15.91
CA VAL A 315 13.90 6.21 14.88
C VAL A 315 14.88 6.97 13.98
N VAL A 316 14.62 6.95 12.67
CA VAL A 316 15.36 7.68 11.63
C VAL A 316 14.37 8.61 10.92
N THR A 317 14.54 9.93 11.10
CA THR A 317 13.70 10.89 10.38
C THR A 317 14.05 10.89 8.88
N LEU A 318 13.12 10.39 8.08
CA LEU A 318 13.11 10.58 6.64
C LEU A 318 12.51 11.97 6.37
N ARG A 319 13.19 12.74 5.55
CA ARG A 319 12.68 13.99 4.97
C ARG A 319 12.78 13.85 3.47
N ASP A 320 11.89 14.51 2.75
CA ASP A 320 12.06 14.72 1.32
C ASP A 320 13.49 15.22 1.00
N THR A 321 14.10 14.57 0.00
CA THR A 321 15.46 14.87 -0.47
C THR A 321 15.47 15.55 -1.84
N ARG A 322 14.30 15.83 -2.45
CA ARG A 322 14.16 16.57 -3.74
C ARG A 322 14.88 17.93 -3.73
N LYS A 323 15.20 18.50 -2.57
CA LYS A 323 15.94 19.77 -2.40
C LYS A 323 17.15 19.61 -1.44
N ARG A 324 18.22 18.93 -1.87
CA ARG A 324 19.54 18.96 -1.19
C ARG A 324 20.66 19.29 -2.17
N GLU A 325 21.43 20.34 -1.88
CA GLU A 325 22.71 20.57 -2.55
C GLU A 325 23.67 19.41 -2.26
N VAL A 326 24.26 18.84 -3.31
CA VAL A 326 25.42 17.95 -3.17
C VAL A 326 26.61 18.84 -2.86
N ARG A 327 27.24 18.66 -1.70
CA ARG A 327 28.43 19.42 -1.32
C ARG A 327 29.60 19.03 -2.24
N GLU A 328 29.97 19.92 -3.15
CA GLU A 328 31.08 19.68 -4.08
C GLU A 328 32.39 19.36 -3.36
N PHE A 329 33.19 18.47 -3.95
CA PHE A 329 34.50 18.11 -3.44
C PHE A 329 35.53 19.20 -3.78
N SER A 330 35.67 20.18 -2.90
CA SER A 330 36.68 21.23 -3.00
C SER A 330 38.09 20.67 -2.77
N ALA A 331 38.72 20.18 -3.83
CA ALA A 331 40.10 19.69 -3.83
C ALA A 331 41.11 20.85 -3.69
N SER A 332 41.24 21.41 -2.49
CA SER A 332 42.12 22.56 -2.21
C SER A 332 42.94 22.40 -0.92
N GLU A 333 43.56 21.23 -0.74
CA GLU A 333 44.83 21.15 -0.01
C GLU A 333 45.94 20.80 -1.01
N SER A 334 46.82 21.77 -1.25
CA SER A 334 47.98 21.63 -2.12
C SER A 334 49.02 20.71 -1.48
N LEU A 335 49.51 19.74 -2.24
CA LEU A 335 50.78 19.10 -1.96
C LEU A 335 51.90 20.15 -2.05
N ASP A 336 52.40 20.58 -0.90
CA ASP A 336 53.69 21.28 -0.78
C ASP A 336 54.55 20.60 0.29
N SER A 337 55.87 20.65 0.08
CA SER A 337 56.86 19.71 0.64
C SER A 337 57.58 20.18 1.91
#